data_AF-A0A3D5I2L3-F1
#
_entry.id   AF-A0A3D5I2L3-F1
#
_cell.length_a   1.000
_cell.length_b   1.000
_cell.length_c   1.000
_cell.angle_alpha   90.00
_cell.angle_beta   90.00
_cell.angle_gamma   90.00
#
_symmetry.space_group_name_H-M   'P 1'
#
loop_
_entity.id
_entity.type
_entity.pdbx_description
1 polymer ?
#
loop_
_entity_poly.entity_id
_entity_poly.type
_entity_poly.pdbx_seq_one_letter_code
_entity_poly.pdbx_strand_id
1 'polypeptide(L)'
;MTSSSFKAKGDLLFKPGLLRNQGNRLMTGIAAAFSVIAIIPLIAVILFVLIKGFAFLRPAMFFELPPVPGQEMGGGIGNAFLGTFIVTGLSCLFAIPVGVGGGIYLAEYGGENKFSEFIRFGTNVLAGVPSIIAGV
;
A
#
# COMPACT_ATOMS: atom_id res chain seq x y z
N MET A 1 15.04 51.21 30.86
CA MET A 1 15.79 50.91 29.63
C MET A 1 15.11 49.73 28.95
N THR A 2 14.19 50.00 28.04
CA THR A 2 13.24 49.02 27.48
C THR A 2 13.20 49.10 25.96
N SER A 3 12.91 47.94 25.37
CA SER A 3 12.50 47.70 23.98
C SER A 3 13.64 47.43 22.97
N SER A 4 14.13 46.19 22.98
CA SER A 4 14.71 45.57 21.80
C SER A 4 13.61 45.34 20.76
N SER A 5 13.72 46.02 19.62
CA SER A 5 12.79 45.93 18.50
C SER A 5 12.85 44.55 17.86
N PHE A 6 11.79 43.76 18.04
CA PHE A 6 11.58 42.48 17.39
C PHE A 6 11.38 42.71 15.89
N LYS A 7 12.41 42.38 15.10
CA LYS A 7 12.41 42.45 13.64
C LYS A 7 11.27 41.59 13.08
N ALA A 8 10.23 42.24 12.57
CA ALA A 8 9.03 41.60 12.06
C ALA A 8 9.37 40.48 11.07
N LYS A 9 8.86 39.27 11.33
CA LYS A 9 8.88 38.13 10.42
C LYS A 9 8.33 38.59 9.06
N GLY A 10 9.05 38.29 7.99
CA GLY A 10 8.65 38.65 6.63
C GLY A 10 7.21 38.24 6.32
N ASP A 11 6.52 39.07 5.55
CA ASP A 11 5.11 38.88 5.21
C ASP A 11 4.82 37.42 4.81
N LEU A 12 3.91 36.76 5.53
CA LEU A 12 3.42 35.42 5.23
C LEU A 12 2.50 35.38 4.00
N LEU A 13 2.31 36.53 3.32
CA LEU A 13 1.44 36.64 2.17
C LEU A 13 2.10 36.03 0.94
N PHE A 14 1.38 35.13 0.28
CA PHE A 14 1.81 34.50 -0.96
C PHE A 14 2.04 35.56 -2.04
N LYS A 15 3.29 35.76 -2.45
CA LYS A 15 3.69 36.70 -3.52
C LYS A 15 3.76 35.94 -4.86
N PRO A 16 2.76 36.04 -5.75
CA PRO A 16 2.72 35.25 -6.99
C PRO A 16 3.80 35.61 -8.01
N GLY A 17 4.41 36.80 -7.89
CA GLY A 17 5.44 37.30 -8.82
C GLY A 17 6.86 36.77 -8.57
N LEU A 18 7.10 36.07 -7.46
CA LEU A 18 8.43 35.50 -7.19
C LEU A 18 8.68 34.30 -8.12
N LEU A 19 9.85 34.25 -8.77
CA LEU A 19 10.24 33.16 -9.67
C LEU A 19 10.10 31.78 -9.01
N ARG A 20 10.38 31.68 -7.71
CA ARG A 20 10.19 30.48 -6.91
C ARG A 20 8.73 30.01 -6.85
N ASN A 21 7.78 30.94 -6.75
CA ASN A 21 6.35 30.62 -6.63
C ASN A 21 5.73 30.26 -7.98
N GLN A 22 6.23 30.87 -9.07
CA GLN A 22 5.85 30.48 -10.44
C GLN A 22 6.39 29.08 -10.78
N GLY A 23 7.65 28.81 -10.44
CA GLY A 23 8.24 27.47 -10.57
C GLY A 23 7.45 26.42 -9.78
N ASN A 24 7.07 26.71 -8.53
CA ASN A 24 6.25 25.81 -7.72
C ASN A 24 4.89 25.51 -8.37
N ARG A 25 4.22 26.53 -8.93
CA ARG A 25 2.93 26.37 -9.61
C ARG A 25 3.05 25.54 -10.89
N LEU A 26 4.13 25.75 -11.66
CA LEU A 26 4.43 24.95 -12.85
C LEU A 26 4.69 23.49 -12.48
N MET A 27 5.55 23.24 -11.49
CA MET A 27 5.85 21.89 -11.02
C MET A 27 4.60 21.17 -10.49
N THR A 28 3.74 21.90 -9.76
CA THR A 28 2.45 21.35 -9.29
C THR A 28 1.54 21.00 -10.46
N GLY A 29 1.46 21.85 -11.49
CA GLY A 29 0.66 21.56 -12.70
C GLY A 29 1.18 20.34 -13.47
N ILE A 30 2.50 20.22 -13.61
CA ILE A 30 3.14 19.05 -14.25
C ILE A 30 2.88 17.77 -13.45
N ALA A 31 3.09 17.81 -12.13
CA ALA A 31 2.83 16.67 -11.25
C ALA A 31 1.36 16.24 -11.28
N ALA A 32 0.43 17.21 -11.30
CA ALA A 32 -1.00 16.93 -11.45
C ALA A 32 -1.31 16.27 -12.81
N ALA A 33 -0.71 16.74 -13.90
CA ALA A 33 -0.90 16.15 -15.23
C ALA A 33 -0.41 14.70 -15.28
N PHE A 34 0.80 14.41 -14.76
CA PHE A 34 1.31 13.04 -14.67
C PHE A 34 0.45 12.15 -13.77
N SER A 35 -0.08 12.68 -12.66
CA SER A 35 -0.99 11.95 -11.78
C SER A 35 -2.27 11.57 -12.50
N VAL A 36 -2.85 12.47 -13.31
CA VAL A 36 -4.02 12.17 -14.14
C VAL A 36 -3.70 11.11 -15.18
N ILE A 37 -2.54 11.20 -15.85
CA ILE A 37 -2.09 10.19 -16.82
C ILE A 37 -1.96 8.81 -16.15
N ALA A 38 -1.43 8.74 -14.93
CA ALA A 38 -1.30 7.49 -14.17
C ALA A 38 -2.66 6.88 -13.76
N ILE A 39 -3.69 7.71 -13.60
CA ILE A 39 -5.06 7.24 -13.28
C ILE A 39 -5.74 6.60 -14.50
N ILE A 40 -5.42 7.02 -15.73
CA ILE A 40 -6.02 6.48 -16.95
C ILE A 40 -5.91 4.94 -17.04
N PRO A 41 -4.71 4.32 -16.95
CA PRO A 41 -4.60 2.85 -17.02
C PRO A 41 -5.28 2.17 -15.83
N LEU A 42 -5.27 2.77 -14.64
CA LEU A 42 -5.98 2.23 -13.48
C LEU A 42 -7.49 2.12 -13.77
N ILE A 43 -8.11 3.19 -14.28
CA ILE A 43 -9.53 3.17 -14.66
C ILE A 43 -9.76 2.17 -15.81
N ALA A 44 -8.88 2.14 -16.81
CA ALA A 44 -9.00 1.23 -17.95
C ALA A 44 -8.99 -0.24 -17.51
N VAL A 45 -8.07 -0.63 -16.62
CA VAL A 45 -8.00 -2.00 -16.08
C VAL A 45 -9.25 -2.34 -15.29
N ILE A 46 -9.71 -1.44 -14.41
CA ILE A 46 -10.93 -1.66 -13.63
C ILE A 46 -12.14 -1.87 -14.55
N LEU A 47 -12.35 -1.00 -15.53
CA LEU A 47 -13.46 -1.13 -16.49
C LEU A 47 -13.36 -2.40 -17.32
N PHE A 48 -12.16 -2.74 -17.80
CA PHE A 48 -11.92 -3.96 -18.56
C PHE A 48 -12.27 -5.22 -17.75
N VAL A 49 -11.81 -5.28 -16.50
CA VAL A 49 -12.09 -6.39 -15.57
C VAL A 49 -13.57 -6.46 -15.24
N LEU A 50 -14.25 -5.34 -15.02
CA LEU A 50 -15.69 -5.33 -14.73
C LEU A 50 -16.50 -5.82 -15.93
N ILE A 51 -16.24 -5.31 -17.14
CA ILE A 51 -17.00 -5.68 -18.35
C ILE A 51 -16.79 -7.16 -18.68
N LYS A 52 -15.54 -7.63 -18.68
CA LYS A 52 -15.24 -9.04 -18.99
C LYS A 52 -15.62 -9.99 -17.85
N GLY A 53 -15.43 -9.58 -16.60
CA GLY A 53 -15.70 -10.39 -15.43
C GLY A 53 -17.19 -10.57 -15.15
N PHE A 54 -18.03 -9.57 -15.45
CA PHE A 54 -19.46 -9.65 -15.15
C PHE A 54 -20.16 -10.81 -15.87
N ALA A 55 -19.75 -11.12 -17.11
CA ALA A 55 -20.30 -12.25 -17.87
C ALA A 55 -20.03 -13.62 -17.21
N PHE A 56 -19.02 -13.68 -16.34
CA PHE A 56 -18.60 -14.89 -15.62
C PHE A 56 -19.06 -14.89 -14.15
N LEU A 57 -19.89 -13.95 -13.68
CA LEU A 57 -20.38 -13.99 -12.29
C LEU A 57 -21.55 -14.98 -12.14
N ARG A 58 -21.23 -16.21 -11.74
CA ARG A 58 -22.21 -17.27 -11.40
C ARG A 58 -21.74 -18.02 -10.14
N PRO A 59 -22.64 -18.61 -9.34
CA PRO A 59 -22.24 -19.38 -8.15
C PRO A 59 -21.20 -20.48 -8.44
N ALA A 60 -21.32 -21.12 -9.61
CA ALA A 60 -20.35 -22.08 -10.13
C ALA A 60 -18.90 -21.57 -10.08
N MET A 61 -18.66 -20.28 -10.33
CA MET A 61 -17.30 -19.74 -10.37
C MET A 61 -16.59 -19.72 -9.02
N PHE A 62 -17.35 -19.73 -7.91
CA PHE A 62 -16.77 -19.70 -6.57
C PHE A 62 -16.50 -21.09 -6.01
N PHE A 63 -17.22 -22.11 -6.46
CA PHE A 63 -17.17 -23.45 -5.86
C PHE A 63 -16.69 -24.55 -6.82
N GLU A 64 -16.79 -24.34 -8.14
CA GLU A 64 -16.29 -25.30 -9.11
C GLU A 64 -14.78 -25.18 -9.30
N LEU A 65 -14.20 -26.31 -9.69
CA LEU A 65 -12.80 -26.40 -10.09
C LEU A 65 -12.58 -25.73 -11.45
N PRO A 66 -11.35 -25.29 -11.75
CA PRO A 66 -11.03 -24.77 -13.07
C PRO A 66 -11.32 -25.82 -14.15
N PRO A 67 -11.78 -25.39 -15.34
CA PRO A 67 -12.01 -26.32 -16.44
C PRO A 67 -10.74 -27.06 -16.81
N VAL A 68 -10.90 -28.25 -17.37
CA VAL A 68 -9.78 -29.03 -17.89
C VAL A 68 -9.06 -28.25 -19.00
N PRO A 69 -7.72 -28.37 -19.11
CA PRO A 69 -6.96 -27.71 -20.17
C PRO A 69 -7.55 -28.03 -21.55
N GLY A 70 -7.87 -26.99 -22.34
CA GLY A 70 -8.49 -27.12 -23.66
C GLY A 70 -10.01 -26.97 -23.70
N GLN A 71 -10.67 -26.80 -22.56
CA GLN A 71 -12.07 -26.36 -22.49
C GLN A 71 -12.14 -24.91 -22.03
N GLU A 72 -12.64 -24.02 -22.89
CA GLU A 72 -12.79 -22.59 -22.58
C GLU A 72 -14.12 -22.25 -21.87
N MET A 73 -15.05 -23.21 -21.79
CA MET A 73 -16.39 -23.00 -21.26
C MET A 73 -16.71 -23.95 -20.11
N GLY A 74 -17.06 -23.37 -18.95
CA GLY A 74 -17.42 -24.09 -17.73
C GLY A 74 -16.33 -24.05 -16.66
N GLY A 75 -16.69 -24.32 -15.40
CA GLY A 75 -15.77 -24.34 -14.26
C GLY A 75 -15.66 -23.00 -13.51
N GLY A 76 -14.80 -23.00 -12.49
CA GLY A 76 -14.61 -21.89 -11.57
C GLY A 76 -13.20 -21.78 -11.02
N ILE A 77 -13.02 -20.90 -10.04
CA ILE A 77 -11.74 -20.65 -9.35
C ILE A 77 -11.83 -21.05 -7.86
N GLY A 78 -12.64 -22.06 -7.54
CA GLY A 78 -12.93 -22.43 -6.16
C GLY A 78 -11.70 -22.90 -5.37
N ASN A 79 -10.77 -23.60 -6.02
CA ASN A 79 -9.50 -23.98 -5.42
C ASN A 79 -8.60 -22.78 -5.10
N ALA A 80 -8.66 -21.70 -5.87
CA ALA A 80 -7.92 -20.48 -5.61
C ALA A 80 -8.46 -19.77 -4.37
N PHE A 81 -9.79 -19.63 -4.25
CA PHE A 81 -10.41 -19.07 -3.05
C PHE A 81 -10.09 -19.88 -1.79
N LEU A 82 -10.31 -21.19 -1.84
CA LEU A 82 -10.01 -22.08 -0.71
C LEU A 82 -8.51 -22.05 -0.37
N GLY A 83 -7.65 -22.06 -1.39
CA GLY A 83 -6.20 -21.94 -1.23
C GLY A 83 -5.80 -20.64 -0.53
N THR A 84 -6.36 -19.50 -0.92
CA THR A 84 -6.13 -18.21 -0.24
C THR A 84 -6.51 -18.29 1.24
N PHE A 85 -7.70 -18.80 1.57
CA PHE A 85 -8.12 -18.90 2.98
C PHE A 85 -7.24 -19.84 3.80
N ILE A 86 -6.83 -21.00 3.24
CA ILE A 86 -5.95 -21.95 3.92
C ILE A 86 -4.58 -21.32 4.15
N VAL A 87 -3.96 -20.74 3.10
CA VAL A 87 -2.62 -20.14 3.19
C VAL A 87 -2.62 -18.93 4.11
N THR A 88 -3.59 -18.02 4.00
CA THR A 88 -3.73 -16.88 4.90
C THR A 88 -4.00 -17.35 6.33
N GLY A 89 -4.89 -18.32 6.54
CA GLY A 89 -5.20 -18.86 7.87
C GLY A 89 -3.99 -19.49 8.55
N LEU A 90 -3.23 -20.32 7.83
CA LEU A 90 -1.97 -20.89 8.32
C LEU A 90 -0.94 -19.79 8.59
N SER A 91 -0.82 -18.81 7.70
CA SER A 91 0.11 -17.69 7.89
C SER A 91 -0.22 -16.90 9.15
N CYS A 92 -1.51 -16.59 9.38
CA CYS A 92 -1.98 -15.92 10.58
C CYS A 92 -1.71 -16.75 11.85
N LEU A 93 -1.90 -18.07 11.80
CA LEU A 93 -1.68 -18.96 12.94
C LEU A 93 -0.26 -18.85 13.50
N PHE A 94 0.74 -18.68 12.64
CA PHE A 94 2.14 -18.53 13.06
C PHE A 94 2.58 -17.06 13.21
N ALA A 95 2.20 -16.19 12.28
CA ALA A 95 2.64 -14.81 12.25
C ALA A 95 2.03 -13.97 13.38
N ILE A 96 0.76 -14.21 13.75
CA ILE A 96 0.09 -13.41 14.79
C ILE A 96 0.73 -13.65 16.16
N PRO A 97 0.89 -14.90 16.67
CA PRO A 97 1.51 -15.11 17.97
C PRO A 97 2.94 -14.55 18.06
N VAL A 98 3.74 -14.73 17.01
CA VAL A 98 5.13 -14.22 16.97
C VAL A 98 5.16 -12.70 16.89
N GLY A 99 4.36 -12.09 16.00
CA GLY A 99 4.31 -10.64 15.81
C GLY A 99 3.75 -9.91 17.02
N VAL A 100 2.63 -10.38 17.57
CA VAL A 100 2.02 -9.81 18.78
C VAL A 100 2.91 -10.05 19.99
N GLY A 101 3.47 -11.25 20.16
CA GLY A 101 4.40 -11.55 21.25
C GLY A 101 5.65 -10.67 21.22
N GLY A 102 6.25 -10.48 20.04
CA GLY A 102 7.37 -9.55 19.85
C GLY A 102 6.99 -8.10 20.13
N GLY A 103 5.79 -7.67 19.72
CA GLY A 103 5.25 -6.34 20.01
C GLY A 103 5.04 -6.11 21.50
N ILE A 104 4.44 -7.06 22.22
CA ILE A 104 4.26 -7.00 23.68
C ILE A 104 5.62 -6.94 24.38
N TYR A 105 6.57 -7.78 23.96
CA TYR A 105 7.93 -7.75 24.53
C TYR A 105 8.59 -6.38 24.38
N LEU A 106 8.52 -5.78 23.18
CA LEU A 106 9.09 -4.45 22.94
C LEU A 106 8.35 -3.34 23.69
N ALA A 107 7.04 -3.49 23.96
CA ALA A 107 6.26 -2.52 24.69
C ALA A 107 6.56 -2.53 26.20
N GLU A 108 6.67 -3.72 26.79
CA GLU A 108 6.82 -3.88 28.24
C GLU A 108 8.30 -3.98 28.69
N TYR A 109 9.14 -4.63 27.89
CA TYR A 109 10.54 -4.94 28.23
C TYR A 109 11.55 -4.32 27.25
N GLY A 110 11.10 -3.51 26.28
CA GLY A 110 11.91 -2.98 25.18
C GLY A 110 12.84 -1.84 25.55
N GLY A 111 13.61 -1.99 26.62
CA GLY A 111 14.72 -1.10 26.99
C GLY A 111 15.89 -1.16 25.99
N GLU A 112 16.98 -0.46 26.31
CA GLU A 112 18.18 -0.33 25.46
C GLU A 112 19.05 -1.61 25.45
N ASN A 113 18.49 -2.72 24.96
CA ASN A 113 19.23 -3.96 24.76
C ASN A 113 19.31 -4.34 23.28
N LYS A 114 20.41 -5.01 22.90
CA LYS A 114 20.71 -5.39 21.51
C LYS A 114 19.62 -6.26 20.87
N PHE A 115 18.89 -7.03 21.68
CA PHE A 115 17.81 -7.88 21.20
C PHE A 115 16.58 -7.05 20.78
N SER A 116 16.21 -6.04 21.56
CA SER A 116 15.11 -5.12 21.22
C SER A 116 15.45 -4.28 19.98
N GLU A 117 16.71 -3.86 19.85
CA GLU A 117 17.21 -3.16 18.66
C GLU A 117 17.11 -4.04 17.40
N PHE A 118 17.50 -5.31 17.49
CA PHE A 118 17.38 -6.28 16.39
C PHE A 118 15.92 -6.47 15.94
N ILE A 119 14.99 -6.67 16.86
CA ILE A 119 13.55 -6.84 16.53
C ILE A 119 13.00 -5.57 15.87
N ARG A 120 13.32 -4.39 16.42
CA ARG A 120 12.88 -3.09 15.87
C ARG A 120 13.43 -2.89 14.46
N PHE A 121 14.71 -3.18 14.24
CA PHE A 121 15.33 -3.10 12.92
C PHE A 121 14.64 -4.03 11.92
N GLY A 122 14.48 -5.30 12.26
CA GLY A 122 13.81 -6.28 11.39
C GLY A 122 12.38 -5.87 11.04
N THR A 123 11.62 -5.39 12.03
CA THR A 123 10.25 -4.92 11.82
C THR A 123 10.19 -3.70 10.91
N ASN A 124 11.10 -2.74 11.09
CA ASN A 124 11.18 -1.56 10.22
C ASN A 124 11.55 -1.91 8.78
N VAL A 125 12.47 -2.86 8.59
CA VAL A 125 12.81 -3.37 7.25
C VAL A 125 11.60 -4.06 6.63
N LEU A 126 10.95 -4.98 7.34
CA LEU A 126 9.77 -5.70 6.83
C LEU A 126 8.60 -4.76 6.50
N ALA A 127 8.42 -3.67 7.26
CA ALA A 127 7.40 -2.67 6.98
C ALA A 127 7.75 -1.76 5.78
N GLY A 128 9.05 -1.57 5.51
CA GLY A 128 9.53 -0.67 4.46
C GLY A 128 9.84 -1.35 3.12
N VAL A 129 10.03 -2.67 3.09
CA VAL A 129 10.36 -3.41 1.85
C VAL A 129 9.12 -3.48 0.94
N PRO A 130 9.19 -3.00 -0.31
CA PRO A 130 8.12 -3.16 -1.29
C PRO A 130 7.83 -4.64 -1.59
N SER A 131 6.56 -5.02 -1.74
CA SER A 131 6.17 -6.42 -2.04
C SER A 131 6.78 -6.95 -3.33
N ILE A 132 6.99 -6.08 -4.33
CA ILE A 132 7.66 -6.41 -5.60
C ILE A 132 9.10 -6.88 -5.37
N ILE A 133 9.80 -6.31 -4.37
CA ILE A 133 11.16 -6.74 -4.00
C ILE A 133 11.09 -8.02 -3.15
N ALA A 134 10.08 -8.14 -2.29
CA ALA A 134 9.85 -9.33 -1.48
C ALA A 134 9.45 -10.57 -2.31
N GLY A 135 8.94 -10.39 -3.53
CA GLY A 135 8.57 -11.47 -4.44
C GLY A 135 7.23 -12.15 -4.09
N VAL A 136 6.32 -11.41 -3.44
CA VAL A 136 4.94 -11.84 -3.12
C VAL A 136 3.94 -11.18 -4.04
#